data_AF-T2SL74-F1
#
_entry.id   AF-T2SL74-F1
#
_cell.length_a   1.000
_cell.length_b   1.000
_cell.length_c   1.000
_cell.angle_alpha   90.00
_cell.angle_beta   90.00
_cell.angle_gamma   90.00
#
_symmetry.space_group_name_H-M   'P 1'
#
loop_
_entity.id
_entity.type
_entity.pdbx_description
1 polymer ?
#
loop_
_entity_poly.entity_id
_entity_poly.type
_entity_poly.pdbx_seq_one_letter_code
_entity_poly.pdbx_strand_id
1 'polypeptide(L)'
;MRLVAFKTNGLLKAFNKHNELIYQKEIHEQNTTQKLEFTKSNYYEFNGVFFGVCEGVGDLDYRDYPKNLNFNALLCETIENYLLNAKKPLNEQQKALLADFLEVYDKNIEKGFYYLEPPFFKEKESELLKMRFETNVRS
;
A
#
# COMPACT_ATOMS: atom_id res chain seq x y z
N MET A 1 -10.95 -7.35 -5.44
CA MET A 1 -10.17 -7.61 -6.67
C MET A 1 -9.79 -6.32 -7.36
N ARG A 2 -8.60 -6.26 -7.95
CA ARG A 2 -8.12 -5.13 -8.75
C ARG A 2 -7.37 -5.61 -9.99
N LEU A 3 -7.41 -4.81 -11.06
CA LEU A 3 -6.63 -5.05 -12.26
C LEU A 3 -5.16 -4.70 -12.01
N VAL A 4 -4.26 -5.62 -12.34
CA VAL A 4 -2.81 -5.49 -12.16
C VAL A 4 -2.12 -5.61 -13.51
N ALA A 5 -1.34 -4.60 -13.88
CA ALA A 5 -0.63 -4.49 -15.14
C ALA A 5 0.82 -5.01 -15.01
N PHE A 6 1.21 -5.94 -15.88
CA PHE A 6 2.51 -6.61 -15.90
C PHE A 6 3.44 -6.10 -17.00
N LYS A 7 2.89 -5.53 -18.09
CA LYS A 7 3.60 -4.89 -19.22
C LYS A 7 4.66 -5.75 -19.94
N THR A 8 4.91 -6.98 -19.50
CA THR A 8 5.85 -7.95 -20.08
C THR A 8 5.31 -9.36 -19.94
N ASN A 9 5.89 -10.30 -20.69
CA ASN A 9 5.65 -11.73 -20.48
C ASN A 9 6.28 -12.19 -19.15
N GLY A 10 5.72 -13.25 -18.56
CA GLY A 10 6.31 -13.84 -17.36
C GLY A 10 5.39 -14.83 -16.66
N LEU A 11 5.90 -15.41 -15.58
CA LEU A 11 5.14 -16.32 -14.73
C LEU A 11 4.65 -15.58 -13.50
N LEU A 12 3.33 -15.43 -13.38
CA LEU A 12 2.66 -14.95 -12.18
C LEU A 12 2.46 -16.12 -11.23
N LYS A 13 2.90 -15.96 -9.98
CA LYS A 13 2.68 -16.92 -8.90
C LYS A 13 1.97 -16.23 -7.75
N ALA A 14 1.17 -16.98 -6.99
CA ALA A 14 0.66 -16.55 -5.70
C ALA A 14 1.02 -17.54 -4.62
N PHE A 15 1.37 -17.02 -3.45
CA PHE A 15 1.80 -17.78 -2.30
C PHE A 15 0.94 -17.43 -1.09
N ASN A 16 0.73 -18.40 -0.20
CA ASN A 16 0.10 -18.13 1.08
C ASN A 16 1.12 -17.63 2.12
N LYS A 17 0.67 -17.38 3.36
CA LYS A 17 1.51 -16.90 4.47
C LYS A 17 2.63 -17.86 4.92
N HIS A 18 2.59 -19.11 4.47
CA HIS A 18 3.57 -20.16 4.75
C HIS A 18 4.53 -20.39 3.58
N ASN A 19 4.54 -19.49 2.60
CA ASN A 19 5.31 -19.58 1.36
C ASN A 19 4.95 -20.78 0.47
N GLU A 20 3.76 -21.35 0.64
CA GLU A 20 3.27 -22.42 -0.22
C GLU A 20 2.66 -21.82 -1.49
N LEU A 21 3.04 -22.34 -2.66
CA LEU A 21 2.48 -21.95 -3.95
C LEU A 21 1.02 -22.41 -4.03
N ILE A 22 0.10 -21.47 -4.20
CA ILE A 22 -1.35 -21.73 -4.28
C ILE A 22 -1.94 -21.45 -5.66
N TYR A 23 -1.21 -20.71 -6.50
CA TYR A 23 -1.64 -20.34 -7.85
C TYR A 23 -0.44 -20.04 -8.73
N GLN A 24 -0.51 -20.41 -10.00
CA GLN A 24 0.45 -19.98 -11.02
C GLN A 24 -0.25 -19.78 -12.37
N LYS A 25 0.22 -18.80 -13.15
CA LYS A 25 -0.30 -18.49 -14.49
C LYS A 25 0.75 -17.78 -15.33
N GLU A 26 0.90 -18.20 -16.59
CA GLU A 26 1.69 -17.47 -17.57
C GLU A 26 0.94 -16.23 -18.07
N ILE A 27 1.66 -15.12 -18.10
CA ILE A 27 1.21 -13.83 -18.64
C ILE A 27 1.91 -13.62 -19.97
N HIS A 28 1.13 -13.34 -21.01
CA HIS A 28 1.61 -13.02 -22.34
C HIS A 28 1.25 -11.57 -22.71
N GLU A 29 1.96 -10.99 -23.67
CA GLU A 29 1.87 -9.60 -24.13
C GLU A 29 0.46 -9.21 -24.59
N GLN A 30 -0.37 -10.16 -25.00
CA GLN A 30 -1.77 -9.90 -25.36
C GLN A 30 -2.70 -9.78 -24.14
N ASN A 31 -2.23 -10.15 -22.94
CA ASN A 31 -2.99 -10.26 -21.69
C ASN A 31 -2.21 -9.62 -20.51
N THR A 32 -1.66 -8.42 -20.72
CA THR A 32 -0.79 -7.74 -19.75
C THR A 32 -1.48 -7.29 -18.47
N THR A 33 -2.81 -7.36 -18.38
CA THR A 33 -3.56 -6.98 -17.18
C THR A 33 -4.33 -8.17 -16.65
N GLN A 34 -4.20 -8.47 -15.35
CA GLN A 34 -4.94 -9.54 -14.69
C GLN A 34 -5.75 -9.01 -13.52
N LYS A 35 -6.94 -9.58 -13.32
CA LYS A 35 -7.76 -9.30 -12.15
C LYS A 35 -7.30 -10.19 -11.00
N LEU A 36 -6.67 -9.59 -9.98
CA LEU A 36 -6.15 -10.29 -8.80
C LEU A 36 -6.93 -9.93 -7.54
N GLU A 37 -6.89 -10.83 -6.57
CA GLU A 37 -7.50 -10.61 -5.26
C GLU A 37 -6.64 -9.70 -4.40
N PHE A 38 -7.28 -8.97 -3.48
CA PHE A 38 -6.56 -8.15 -2.53
C PHE A 38 -5.75 -9.03 -1.58
N THR A 39 -4.50 -8.66 -1.36
CA THR A 39 -3.61 -9.40 -0.47
C THR A 39 -4.00 -9.16 0.98
N LYS A 40 -4.28 -10.24 1.71
CA LYS A 40 -4.52 -10.20 3.16
C LYS A 40 -3.36 -10.85 3.90
N SER A 41 -3.18 -12.14 3.65
CA SER A 41 -2.10 -12.97 4.20
C SER A 41 -1.29 -13.68 3.10
N ASN A 42 -1.69 -13.50 1.84
CA ASN A 42 -1.01 -14.00 0.66
C ASN A 42 -0.18 -12.89 0.00
N TYR A 43 0.71 -13.28 -0.91
CA TYR A 43 1.47 -12.37 -1.76
C TYR A 43 1.63 -12.96 -3.16
N TYR A 44 2.00 -12.12 -4.11
CA TYR A 44 2.25 -12.53 -5.49
C TYR A 44 3.73 -12.37 -5.84
N GLU A 45 4.19 -13.12 -6.84
CA GLU A 45 5.51 -12.97 -7.45
C GLU A 45 5.33 -12.91 -8.96
N PHE A 46 6.01 -11.98 -9.61
CA PHE A 46 6.11 -11.93 -11.06
C PHE A 46 7.54 -11.60 -11.49
N ASN A 47 8.14 -12.50 -12.28
CA ASN A 47 9.53 -12.39 -12.73
C ASN A 47 10.52 -12.10 -11.58
N GLY A 48 10.35 -12.78 -10.44
CA GLY A 48 11.22 -12.65 -9.27
C GLY A 48 10.95 -11.42 -8.38
N VAL A 49 9.96 -10.59 -8.72
CA VAL A 49 9.53 -9.45 -7.90
C VAL A 49 8.31 -9.84 -7.10
N PHE A 50 8.40 -9.72 -5.77
CA PHE A 50 7.26 -9.91 -4.87
C PHE A 50 6.43 -8.63 -4.78
N PHE A 51 5.11 -8.78 -4.71
CA PHE A 51 4.19 -7.65 -4.61
C PHE A 51 2.87 -8.03 -3.92
N GLY A 52 2.21 -7.00 -3.38
CA GLY A 52 0.86 -7.07 -2.85
C GLY A 52 -0.17 -6.54 -3.85
N VAL A 53 -1.46 -6.65 -3.49
CA VAL A 53 -2.54 -6.00 -4.22
C VAL A 53 -3.45 -5.34 -3.18
N CYS A 54 -3.49 -4.01 -3.16
CA CYS A 54 -4.39 -3.24 -2.30
C CYS A 54 -5.53 -2.61 -3.10
N GLU A 55 -6.47 -2.00 -2.37
CA GLU A 55 -7.50 -1.15 -2.97
C GLU A 55 -6.87 0.09 -3.62
N GLY A 56 -7.70 0.84 -4.34
CA GLY A 56 -7.31 2.06 -5.04
C GLY A 56 -7.90 2.16 -6.44
N VAL A 57 -7.76 3.33 -7.05
CA VAL A 57 -8.29 3.67 -8.36
C VAL A 57 -7.28 3.30 -9.45
N GLY A 58 -7.77 2.82 -10.59
CA GLY A 58 -6.96 2.47 -11.76
C GLY A 58 -6.20 1.14 -11.64
N ASP A 59 -5.56 0.76 -12.74
CA ASP A 59 -4.76 -0.47 -12.83
C ASP A 59 -3.48 -0.34 -12.02
N LEU A 60 -3.22 -1.32 -11.15
CA LEU A 60 -2.01 -1.36 -10.33
C LEU A 60 -0.81 -1.81 -11.18
N ASP A 61 0.26 -1.01 -11.23
CA ASP A 61 1.57 -1.53 -11.62
C ASP A 61 2.10 -2.38 -10.46
N TYR A 62 2.40 -3.66 -10.71
CA TYR A 62 2.84 -4.58 -9.66
C TYR A 62 4.10 -4.09 -8.92
N ARG A 63 4.90 -3.22 -9.55
CA ARG A 63 6.13 -2.66 -8.97
C ARG A 63 5.87 -1.50 -8.02
N ASP A 64 4.71 -0.86 -8.10
CA ASP A 64 4.36 0.27 -7.23
C ASP A 64 3.93 -0.20 -5.83
N TYR A 65 3.69 -1.50 -5.62
CA TYR A 65 3.25 -2.06 -4.33
C TYR A 65 4.00 -3.35 -3.94
N PRO A 66 5.33 -3.26 -3.75
CA PRO A 66 6.19 -4.43 -3.49
C PRO A 66 5.97 -5.05 -2.11
N LYS A 67 5.34 -4.32 -1.17
CA LYS A 67 5.06 -4.77 0.20
C LYS A 67 3.56 -4.80 0.44
N ASN A 68 3.09 -5.78 1.20
CA ASN A 68 1.71 -5.80 1.69
C ASN A 68 1.58 -4.88 2.92
N LEU A 69 1.37 -3.58 2.69
CA LEU A 69 1.29 -2.58 3.75
C LEU A 69 0.00 -2.72 4.58
N ASN A 70 0.08 -2.34 5.85
CA ASN A 70 -1.05 -2.24 6.76
C ASN A 70 -0.75 -1.19 7.83
N PHE A 71 -1.58 -0.15 7.92
CA PHE A 71 -1.34 0.99 8.81
C PHE A 71 -2.09 0.94 10.14
N ASN A 72 -2.68 -0.20 10.51
CA ASN A 72 -3.40 -0.33 11.79
C ASN A 72 -2.54 0.06 13.00
N ALA A 73 -1.26 -0.31 12.97
CA ALA A 73 -0.32 -0.03 14.05
C ALA A 73 0.32 1.37 13.97
N LEU A 74 0.09 2.15 12.90
CA LEU A 74 0.64 3.49 12.77
C LEU A 74 -0.17 4.46 13.65
N LEU A 75 0.52 5.16 14.55
CA LEU A 75 -0.12 6.11 15.45
C LEU A 75 -0.30 7.46 14.76
N CYS A 76 -1.49 8.07 14.91
CA CYS A 76 -1.74 9.41 14.36
C CYS A 76 -0.83 10.47 14.96
N GLU A 77 -0.51 10.36 16.25
CA GLU A 77 0.48 11.21 16.91
C GLU A 77 1.87 11.13 16.23
N THR A 78 2.28 9.96 15.74
CA THR A 78 3.54 9.81 14.99
C THR A 78 3.50 10.64 13.71
N ILE A 79 2.40 10.56 12.97
CA ILE A 79 2.23 11.26 11.70
C ILE A 79 2.16 12.78 11.95
N GLU A 80 1.31 13.21 12.89
CA GLU A 80 1.13 14.61 13.24
C GLU A 80 2.43 15.26 13.72
N ASN A 81 3.16 14.62 14.65
CA ASN A 81 4.44 15.13 15.14
C ASN A 81 5.47 15.27 14.03
N TYR A 82 5.46 14.35 13.06
CA TYR A 82 6.36 14.43 11.92
C TYR A 82 5.96 15.60 11.00
N LEU A 83 4.67 15.71 10.63
CA LEU A 83 4.19 16.73 9.70
C LEU A 83 4.26 18.15 10.27
N LEU A 84 3.98 18.33 11.56
CA LEU A 84 3.94 19.66 12.19
C LEU A 84 5.27 20.08 12.81
N ASN A 85 6.00 19.14 13.42
CA ASN A 85 7.19 19.44 14.21
C ASN A 85 8.50 18.87 13.63
N ALA A 86 8.45 18.19 12.47
CA ALA A 86 9.56 17.44 11.89
C ALA A 86 10.19 16.42 12.86
N LYS A 87 9.43 15.98 13.86
CA LYS A 87 9.91 15.07 14.91
C LYS A 87 9.76 13.63 14.44
N LYS A 88 10.90 12.97 14.21
CA LYS A 88 10.92 11.55 13.82
C LYS A 88 10.60 10.65 15.03
N PRO A 89 9.85 9.54 14.84
CA PRO A 89 9.64 8.56 15.89
C PRO A 89 10.95 7.85 16.26
N LEU A 90 11.13 7.56 17.56
CA LEU A 90 12.25 6.77 18.07
C LEU A 90 12.04 5.26 17.91
N ASN A 91 10.78 4.84 17.83
CA ASN A 91 10.41 3.45 17.61
C ASN A 91 10.62 3.10 16.12
N GLU A 92 11.49 2.13 15.83
CA GLU A 92 11.80 1.72 14.46
C GLU A 92 10.59 1.18 13.69
N GLN A 93 9.62 0.53 14.36
CA GLN A 93 8.37 0.12 13.71
C GLN A 93 7.56 1.33 13.26
N GLN A 94 7.40 2.34 14.12
CA GLN A 94 6.67 3.56 13.78
C GLN A 94 7.37 4.33 12.66
N LYS A 95 8.71 4.34 12.67
CA LYS A 95 9.53 4.95 11.63
C LYS A 95 9.35 4.28 10.27
N ALA A 96 9.34 2.95 10.23
CA ALA A 96 9.09 2.18 9.02
C ALA A 96 7.67 2.42 8.49
N LEU A 97 6.66 2.32 9.36
CA LEU A 97 5.26 2.56 8.99
C LEU A 97 5.02 3.99 8.51
N LEU A 98 5.65 4.98 9.15
CA LEU A 98 5.56 6.38 8.73
C LEU A 98 6.20 6.58 7.35
N ALA A 99 7.37 5.99 7.10
CA ALA A 99 8.01 6.08 5.79
C ALA A 99 7.14 5.43 4.70
N ASP A 100 6.66 4.21 4.92
CA ASP A 100 5.77 3.51 3.99
C ASP A 100 4.46 4.31 3.76
N PHE A 101 3.92 4.96 4.79
CA PHE A 101 2.71 5.80 4.69
C PHE A 101 2.93 7.05 3.84
N LEU A 102 4.09 7.71 4.00
CA LEU A 102 4.46 8.87 3.19
C LEU A 102 4.73 8.48 1.72
N GLU A 103 5.37 7.33 1.48
CA GLU A 103 5.58 6.81 0.12
C GLU A 103 4.25 6.56 -0.61
N VAL A 104 3.24 6.02 0.08
CA VAL A 104 1.88 5.87 -0.46
C VAL A 104 1.28 7.22 -0.81
N TYR A 105 1.45 8.23 0.07
CA TYR A 105 0.99 9.60 -0.19
C TYR A 105 1.65 10.21 -1.43
N ASP A 106 2.98 10.16 -1.52
CA ASP A 106 3.73 10.69 -2.65
C ASP A 106 3.29 10.01 -3.96
N LYS A 107 3.08 8.70 -3.93
CA LYS A 107 2.57 7.94 -5.09
C LYS A 107 1.13 8.35 -5.45
N ASN A 108 0.26 8.55 -4.48
CA ASN A 108 -1.11 9.01 -4.72
C ASN A 108 -1.14 10.43 -5.32
N ILE A 109 -0.26 11.31 -4.84
CA ILE A 109 -0.08 12.66 -5.40
C ILE A 109 0.45 12.58 -6.83
N GLU A 110 1.46 11.76 -7.10
CA GLU A 110 2.02 11.53 -8.45
C GLU A 110 0.92 11.12 -9.45
N LYS A 111 -0.02 10.27 -9.03
CA LYS A 111 -1.14 9.80 -9.86
C LYS A 111 -2.33 10.76 -9.90
N GLY A 112 -2.45 11.65 -8.90
CA GLY A 112 -3.55 12.61 -8.78
C GLY A 112 -4.87 12.04 -8.23
N PHE A 113 -4.85 10.84 -7.65
CA PHE A 113 -6.01 10.18 -7.03
C PHE A 113 -5.53 9.12 -6.02
N TYR A 114 -6.45 8.52 -5.25
CA TYR A 114 -6.16 7.39 -4.36
C TYR A 114 -5.78 6.13 -5.14
N TYR A 115 -4.57 6.12 -5.71
CA TYR A 115 -4.04 5.04 -6.52
C TYR A 115 -3.67 3.82 -5.67
N LEU A 116 -3.05 4.03 -4.52
CA LEU A 116 -2.78 3.04 -3.50
C LEU A 116 -3.63 3.36 -2.28
N GLU A 117 -4.49 2.42 -1.91
CA GLU A 117 -5.29 2.47 -0.69
C GLU A 117 -5.05 1.20 0.13
N PRO A 118 -3.90 1.09 0.82
CA PRO A 118 -3.65 0.01 1.75
C PRO A 118 -4.64 0.02 2.92
N PRO A 119 -4.81 -1.13 3.60
CA PRO A 119 -5.59 -1.20 4.83
C PRO A 119 -5.20 -0.12 5.84
N PHE A 120 -6.20 0.57 6.40
CA PHE A 120 -6.07 1.65 7.38
C PHE A 120 -5.50 2.97 6.85
N PHE A 121 -5.22 3.11 5.54
CA PHE A 121 -4.66 4.36 5.01
C PHE A 121 -5.63 5.55 5.19
N LYS A 122 -6.85 5.46 4.64
CA LYS A 122 -7.86 6.54 4.73
C LYS A 122 -8.36 6.77 6.14
N GLU A 123 -8.38 5.74 6.97
CA GLU A 123 -8.73 5.83 8.39
C GLU A 123 -7.75 6.75 9.11
N LYS A 124 -6.44 6.61 8.84
CA LYS A 124 -5.42 7.52 9.38
C LYS A 124 -5.59 8.94 8.88
N GLU A 125 -5.91 9.14 7.61
CA GLU A 125 -6.22 10.48 7.09
C GLU A 125 -7.42 11.11 7.81
N SER A 126 -8.50 10.33 8.00
CA SER A 126 -9.70 10.80 8.69
C SER A 126 -9.43 11.15 10.15
N GLU A 127 -8.67 10.32 10.85
CA GLU A 127 -8.23 10.56 12.24
C GLU A 127 -7.42 11.86 12.35
N LEU A 128 -6.45 12.07 11.45
CA LEU A 128 -5.63 13.29 11.43
C LEU A 128 -6.46 14.55 11.19
N LEU A 129 -7.45 14.49 10.28
CA LEU A 129 -8.36 15.61 10.05
C LEU A 129 -9.21 15.91 11.29
N LYS A 130 -9.74 14.88 11.96
CA LYS A 130 -10.54 15.06 13.19
C LYS A 130 -9.72 15.72 14.31
N MET A 131 -8.49 15.25 14.54
CA MET A 131 -7.57 15.83 15.54
C MET A 131 -7.34 17.33 15.30
N ARG A 132 -7.18 17.73 14.02
CA ARG A 132 -7.03 19.15 13.65
C ARG A 132 -8.27 19.98 14.03
N PHE A 133 -9.48 19.45 13.81
CA PHE A 133 -10.71 20.18 14.13
C PHE A 133 -10.97 20.25 15.63
N GLU A 134 -10.69 19.20 16.40
CA GLU A 134 -10.87 19.21 17.86
C GLU A 134 -9.91 20.17 18.57
N THR A 135 -8.67 20.29 18.09
CA THR A 135 -7.68 21.21 18.64
C THR A 135 -8.06 22.68 18.39
N ASN A 136 -8.65 22.98 17.22
CA ASN A 136 -9.10 24.33 16.86
C ASN A 136 -10.35 24.81 17.61
N VAL A 137 -11.14 23.91 18.22
CA VAL A 137 -12.32 24.28 19.03
C VAL A 137 -11.95 24.57 20.49
N ARG A 138 -10.77 24.12 20.94
CA ARG A 138 -10.25 24.32 22.31
C ARG A 138 -9.26 25.48 22.44
N SER A 139 -9.00 26.20 21.34
CA SER A 139 -8.11 27.37 21.27
C SER A 139 -8.92 28.66 21.25
#